data_AF-A0A381SZC0-F1
#
_entry.id   AF-A0A381SZC0-F1
#
_cell.length_a   1.000
_cell.length_b   1.000
_cell.length_c   1.000
_cell.angle_alpha   90.00
_cell.angle_beta   90.00
_cell.angle_gamma   90.00
#
_symmetry.space_group_name_H-M   'P 1'
#
loop_
_entity.id
_entity.type
_entity.pdbx_description
1 polymer ?
#
loop_
_entity_poly.entity_id
_entity_poly.type
_entity_poly.pdbx_seq_one_letter_code
_entity_poly.pdbx_strand_id
1 'polypeptide(L)'
;KQATENIPNDLEVYEREKESLRGRAEEAVEAVISDVVRAEGLGFPLGILLPPTDFRFDNPPLILVTSPRNVIRLEGTQLIENDIKMITRSEIEQRIESDGVTSALVDDLAGLGTYPAFVSDQYELRQLTRTAAHEWLHNYWIFHPLGRSMWDSSDMYTLNETAADIAGNELGDRAYQRLGGNLKESDLRYGNTAVAAPHLTRILRETRKEVDKLLSENNIDGAEEVMRDQHWNLRLGGYGIRKINQAYFAFRGNYADSPASISPIGVELNEYRETFPTVGEFIKSIATVKNYLQFQLMLESALD
;
A
#
# COMPACT_ATOMS: atom_id res chain seq x y z
N LYS A 1 18.66 28.38 -23.52
CA LYS A 1 19.16 29.20 -22.40
C LYS A 1 18.07 30.06 -21.75
N GLN A 2 17.06 30.56 -22.48
CA GLN A 2 15.90 31.25 -21.87
C GLN A 2 14.90 30.36 -21.11
N ALA A 3 14.84 29.05 -21.38
CA ALA A 3 13.87 28.15 -20.74
C ALA A 3 14.19 27.81 -19.27
N THR A 4 15.40 28.10 -18.80
CA THR A 4 15.88 27.69 -17.47
C THR A 4 15.90 28.84 -16.46
N GLU A 5 15.73 30.09 -16.91
CA GLU A 5 15.80 31.29 -16.05
C GLU A 5 14.49 31.59 -15.29
N ASN A 6 13.34 31.03 -15.72
CA ASN A 6 12.03 31.27 -15.09
C ASN A 6 11.49 30.11 -14.25
N ILE A 7 12.13 28.93 -14.27
CA ILE A 7 11.63 27.71 -13.60
C ILE A 7 11.34 27.91 -12.11
N PRO A 8 12.17 28.62 -11.31
CA PRO A 8 11.88 28.81 -9.89
C PRO A 8 10.62 29.64 -9.64
N ASN A 9 10.39 30.66 -10.48
CA ASN A 9 9.24 31.55 -10.37
C ASN A 9 7.96 30.84 -10.84
N ASP A 10 8.04 30.04 -11.90
CA ASP A 10 6.92 29.25 -12.39
C ASP A 10 6.54 28.14 -11.38
N LEU A 11 7.51 27.52 -10.70
CA LEU A 11 7.27 26.51 -9.68
C LEU A 11 6.50 27.10 -8.48
N GLU A 12 6.92 28.25 -7.95
CA GLU A 12 6.20 28.92 -6.86
C GLU A 12 4.76 29.28 -7.25
N VAL A 13 4.53 29.67 -8.50
CA VAL A 13 3.17 29.96 -9.01
C VAL A 13 2.33 28.68 -9.01
N TYR A 14 2.84 27.57 -9.55
CA TYR A 14 2.11 26.31 -9.58
C TYR A 14 1.89 25.72 -8.19
N GLU A 15 2.83 25.88 -7.25
CA GLU A 15 2.66 25.46 -5.86
C GLU A 15 1.52 26.24 -5.19
N ARG A 16 1.43 27.56 -5.41
CA ARG A 16 0.32 28.37 -4.88
C ARG A 16 -1.02 28.01 -5.52
N GLU A 17 -1.04 27.76 -6.83
CA GLU A 17 -2.24 27.35 -7.54
C GLU A 17 -2.74 25.99 -7.01
N LYS A 18 -1.82 25.02 -6.86
CA LYS A 18 -2.09 23.72 -6.23
C LYS A 18 -2.67 23.89 -4.83
N GLU A 19 -2.05 24.69 -3.98
CA GLU A 19 -2.53 24.94 -2.61
C GLU A 19 -3.94 25.54 -2.60
N SER A 20 -4.23 26.44 -3.53
CA SER A 20 -5.55 27.09 -3.65
C SER A 20 -6.66 26.13 -4.10
N LEU A 21 -6.31 25.07 -4.82
CA LEU A 21 -7.24 24.05 -5.32
C LEU A 21 -7.38 22.86 -4.38
N ARG A 22 -6.41 22.65 -3.47
CA ARG A 22 -6.32 21.47 -2.60
C ARG A 22 -7.63 21.17 -1.89
N GLY A 23 -8.17 22.11 -1.13
CA GLY A 23 -9.39 21.89 -0.36
C GLY A 23 -10.61 21.50 -1.21
N ARG A 24 -10.70 22.03 -2.44
CA ARG A 24 -11.78 21.66 -3.38
C ARG A 24 -11.56 20.27 -3.96
N ALA A 25 -10.32 19.87 -4.18
CA ALA A 25 -9.97 18.54 -4.65
C ALA A 25 -10.20 17.49 -3.54
N GLU A 26 -9.80 17.78 -2.30
CA GLU A 26 -10.07 16.96 -1.12
C GLU A 26 -11.58 16.74 -0.97
N GLU A 27 -12.37 17.81 -0.94
CA GLU A 27 -13.83 17.74 -0.83
C GLU A 27 -14.47 16.90 -1.95
N ALA A 28 -14.00 17.05 -3.19
CA ALA A 28 -14.52 16.28 -4.32
C ALA A 28 -14.24 14.77 -4.18
N VAL A 29 -13.03 14.41 -3.71
CA VAL A 29 -12.65 13.02 -3.48
C VAL A 29 -13.37 12.44 -2.26
N GLU A 30 -13.48 13.19 -1.18
CA GLU A 30 -14.24 12.80 0.02
C GLU A 30 -15.71 12.55 -0.31
N ALA A 31 -16.34 13.43 -1.08
CA ALA A 31 -17.72 13.31 -1.48
C ALA A 31 -17.96 12.05 -2.33
N VAL A 32 -17.12 11.82 -3.35
CA VAL A 32 -17.30 10.66 -4.23
C VAL A 32 -17.03 9.33 -3.51
N ILE A 33 -16.02 9.28 -2.64
CA ILE A 33 -15.72 8.09 -1.82
C ILE A 33 -16.87 7.83 -0.86
N SER A 34 -17.37 8.87 -0.18
CA SER A 34 -18.54 8.77 0.69
C SER A 34 -19.75 8.19 -0.04
N ASP A 35 -20.01 8.65 -1.26
CA ASP A 35 -21.15 8.19 -2.05
C ASP A 35 -20.99 6.76 -2.56
N VAL A 36 -19.77 6.31 -2.85
CA VAL A 36 -19.50 4.92 -3.22
C VAL A 36 -19.70 4.02 -2.01
N VAL A 37 -19.09 4.37 -0.87
CA VAL A 37 -19.20 3.63 0.39
C VAL A 37 -20.65 3.51 0.87
N ARG A 38 -21.44 4.58 0.76
CA ARG A 38 -22.89 4.55 1.06
C ARG A 38 -23.64 3.61 0.11
N ALA A 39 -23.32 3.64 -1.18
CA ALA A 39 -23.96 2.77 -2.17
C ALA A 39 -23.66 1.28 -1.93
N GLU A 40 -22.50 0.97 -1.35
CA GLU A 40 -22.12 -0.38 -0.90
C GLU A 40 -22.72 -0.73 0.48
N GLY A 41 -23.58 0.12 1.03
CA GLY A 41 -24.30 -0.13 2.28
C GLY A 41 -23.41 -0.12 3.52
N LEU A 42 -22.22 0.46 3.47
CA LEU A 42 -21.28 0.54 4.61
C LEU A 42 -21.64 1.66 5.61
N GLY A 43 -22.63 2.48 5.28
CA GLY A 43 -23.17 3.48 6.19
C GLY A 43 -24.15 2.90 7.20
N PHE A 44 -24.30 3.62 8.31
CA PHE A 44 -25.40 3.45 9.25
C PHE A 44 -26.73 3.86 8.62
N PRO A 45 -27.87 3.47 9.25
CA PRO A 45 -29.17 3.99 8.87
C PRO A 45 -29.14 5.51 8.71
N LEU A 46 -29.93 6.04 7.76
CA LEU A 46 -29.99 7.47 7.41
C LEU A 46 -28.73 8.00 6.67
N GLY A 47 -27.84 7.11 6.20
CA GLY A 47 -26.72 7.48 5.33
C GLY A 47 -25.51 8.05 6.06
N ILE A 48 -25.47 7.92 7.39
CA ILE A 48 -24.37 8.37 8.23
C ILE A 48 -23.16 7.44 8.02
N LEU A 49 -22.00 8.00 7.72
CA LEU A 49 -20.74 7.26 7.66
C LEU A 49 -19.97 7.43 8.96
N LEU A 50 -19.48 6.31 9.49
CA LEU A 50 -18.54 6.29 10.60
C LEU A 50 -17.42 5.32 10.24
N PRO A 51 -16.17 5.79 10.07
CA PRO A 51 -15.76 7.20 10.15
C PRO A 51 -16.30 8.02 8.96
N PRO A 52 -16.53 9.33 9.14
CA PRO A 52 -16.70 10.23 7.99
C PRO A 52 -15.50 10.11 7.06
N THR A 53 -15.73 10.27 5.76
CA THR A 53 -14.63 10.36 4.81
C THR A 53 -13.97 11.73 4.95
N ASP A 54 -12.69 11.75 5.30
CA ASP A 54 -11.92 12.97 5.59
C ASP A 54 -10.46 12.71 5.21
N PHE A 55 -9.94 13.47 4.24
CA PHE A 55 -8.64 13.28 3.63
C PHE A 55 -7.85 14.57 3.57
N ARG A 56 -6.53 14.43 3.68
CA ARG A 56 -5.60 15.52 3.44
C ARG A 56 -4.62 15.14 2.34
N PHE A 57 -4.60 15.93 1.28
CA PHE A 57 -3.64 15.85 0.21
C PHE A 57 -2.36 16.56 0.63
N ASP A 58 -1.40 15.75 1.05
CA ASP A 58 -0.10 16.21 1.51
C ASP A 58 0.92 15.09 1.27
N ASN A 59 2.19 15.37 1.53
CA ASN A 59 3.19 14.32 1.56
C ASN A 59 3.05 13.56 2.89
N PRO A 60 2.71 12.26 2.90
CA PRO A 60 2.69 11.51 4.15
C PRO A 60 4.10 11.46 4.78
N PRO A 61 4.21 11.19 6.10
CA PRO A 61 5.50 10.88 6.73
C PRO A 61 6.21 9.73 6.00
N LEU A 62 7.54 9.69 6.11
CA LEU A 62 8.28 8.50 5.70
C LEU A 62 8.09 7.39 6.73
N ILE A 63 8.30 6.16 6.29
CA ILE A 63 8.32 5.01 7.18
C ILE A 63 9.72 4.41 7.21
N LEU A 64 10.26 4.24 8.41
CA LEU A 64 11.38 3.35 8.68
C LEU A 64 10.83 1.98 9.00
N VAL A 65 11.33 0.98 8.27
CA VAL A 65 10.99 -0.43 8.40
C VAL A 65 12.25 -1.17 8.81
N THR A 66 12.13 -2.05 9.80
CA THR A 66 13.19 -2.99 10.16
C THR A 66 12.73 -4.44 9.97
N SER A 67 13.69 -5.28 9.60
CA SER A 67 13.54 -6.73 9.49
C SER A 67 14.82 -7.40 9.98
N PRO A 68 14.76 -8.59 10.60
CA PRO A 68 15.96 -9.37 10.86
C PRO A 68 16.68 -9.69 9.54
N ARG A 69 18.01 -9.82 9.55
CA ARG A 69 18.78 -10.22 8.36
C ARG A 69 18.60 -11.69 8.00
N ASN A 70 18.33 -12.54 8.99
CA ASN A 70 18.24 -13.99 8.83
C ASN A 70 16.86 -14.50 8.41
N VAL A 71 15.84 -13.65 8.40
CA VAL A 71 14.48 -13.99 7.96
C VAL A 71 13.80 -12.72 7.48
N ILE A 72 13.07 -12.79 6.38
CA ILE A 72 12.24 -11.65 5.97
C ILE A 72 10.96 -11.66 6.80
N ARG A 73 10.91 -10.75 7.76
CA ARG A 73 9.76 -10.56 8.65
C ARG A 73 9.76 -9.12 9.14
N LEU A 74 8.60 -8.48 9.13
CA LEU A 74 8.43 -7.16 9.71
C LEU A 74 8.72 -7.22 11.22
N GLU A 75 9.74 -6.51 11.68
CA GLU A 75 10.13 -6.46 13.10
C GLU A 75 9.68 -5.15 13.76
N GLY A 76 9.76 -4.05 13.03
CA GLY A 76 9.37 -2.74 13.54
C GLY A 76 9.10 -1.74 12.43
N THR A 77 8.26 -0.76 12.77
CA THR A 77 7.99 0.41 11.94
C THR A 77 8.07 1.68 12.78
N GLN A 78 8.54 2.77 12.19
CA GLN A 78 8.61 4.09 12.83
C GLN A 78 8.37 5.17 11.78
N LEU A 79 7.46 6.11 12.05
CA LEU A 79 7.27 7.26 11.18
C LEU A 79 8.41 8.27 11.36
N ILE A 80 8.86 8.83 10.24
CA ILE A 80 9.94 9.83 10.13
C ILE A 80 9.41 11.04 9.37
N GLU A 81 9.92 12.22 9.70
CA GLU A 81 9.64 13.47 8.99
C GLU A 81 9.88 13.32 7.48
N ASN A 82 8.99 13.92 6.67
CA ASN A 82 8.96 13.75 5.22
C ASN A 82 9.93 14.66 4.45
N ASP A 83 10.57 15.62 5.12
CA ASP A 83 11.44 16.65 4.55
C ASP A 83 12.94 16.32 4.64
N ILE A 84 13.28 15.04 4.84
CA ILE A 84 14.67 14.60 4.92
C ILE A 84 15.25 14.23 3.55
N LYS A 85 16.53 14.60 3.36
CA LYS A 85 17.27 14.30 2.12
C LYS A 85 17.56 12.80 1.99
N MET A 86 17.76 12.36 0.76
CA MET A 86 18.15 10.97 0.45
C MET A 86 19.41 10.50 1.19
N ILE A 87 20.40 11.38 1.36
CA ILE A 87 21.61 11.07 2.12
C ILE A 87 21.27 10.73 3.59
N THR A 88 20.35 11.49 4.20
CA THR A 88 19.90 11.30 5.57
C THR A 88 19.12 10.00 5.72
N ARG A 89 18.28 9.64 4.73
CA ARG A 89 17.61 8.32 4.70
C ARG A 89 18.65 7.19 4.77
N SER A 90 19.70 7.26 3.95
CA SER A 90 20.79 6.27 3.94
C SER A 90 21.60 6.25 5.24
N GLU A 91 21.85 7.40 5.86
CA GLU A 91 22.54 7.48 7.16
C GLU A 91 21.75 6.83 8.29
N ILE A 92 20.42 7.03 8.32
CA ILE A 92 19.51 6.39 9.28
C ILE A 92 19.56 4.87 9.11
N GLU A 93 19.42 4.38 7.88
CA GLU A 93 19.49 2.95 7.57
C GLU A 93 20.82 2.33 8.00
N GLN A 94 21.95 2.94 7.60
CA GLN A 94 23.28 2.43 7.95
C GLN A 94 23.51 2.40 9.46
N ARG A 95 23.00 3.39 10.19
CA ARG A 95 23.11 3.41 11.66
C ARG A 95 22.38 2.22 12.28
N ILE A 96 21.19 1.87 11.77
CA ILE A 96 20.43 0.73 12.27
C ILE A 96 21.10 -0.59 11.87
N GLU A 97 21.52 -0.70 10.62
CA GLU A 97 22.19 -1.88 10.06
C GLU A 97 23.58 -2.14 10.69
N SER A 98 24.12 -1.18 11.46
CA SER A 98 25.43 -1.30 12.11
C SER A 98 25.51 -2.35 13.22
N ASP A 99 24.37 -2.84 13.72
CA ASP A 99 24.32 -3.98 14.66
C ASP A 99 24.68 -5.33 13.99
N GLY A 100 24.72 -5.38 12.66
CA GLY A 100 25.07 -6.55 11.87
C GLY A 100 23.98 -7.62 11.79
N VAL A 101 22.82 -7.42 12.42
CA VAL A 101 21.72 -8.40 12.50
C VAL A 101 20.39 -7.85 11.98
N THR A 102 20.28 -6.53 11.83
CA THR A 102 19.07 -5.83 11.37
C THR A 102 19.24 -5.31 9.94
N SER A 103 18.18 -5.43 9.15
CA SER A 103 18.02 -4.85 7.82
C SER A 103 17.06 -3.66 7.93
N ALA A 104 17.35 -2.53 7.28
CA ALA A 104 16.55 -1.30 7.41
C ALA A 104 16.19 -0.67 6.06
N LEU A 105 15.01 -0.07 5.99
CA LEU A 105 14.52 0.67 4.83
C LEU A 105 13.74 1.90 5.29
N VAL A 106 14.17 3.10 4.86
CA VAL A 106 13.33 4.29 4.87
C VAL A 106 12.63 4.40 3.51
N ASP A 107 11.31 4.42 3.50
CA ASP A 107 10.50 4.41 2.28
C ASP A 107 9.38 5.46 2.31
N ASP A 108 8.88 5.78 1.12
CA ASP A 108 7.76 6.70 0.93
C ASP A 108 6.43 5.94 1.09
N LEU A 109 5.50 6.55 1.83
CA LEU A 109 4.12 6.08 1.98
C LEU A 109 3.22 6.71 0.90
N ALA A 110 2.34 5.90 0.30
CA ALA A 110 1.33 6.41 -0.63
C ALA A 110 0.15 7.05 0.10
N GLY A 111 -0.18 6.52 1.29
CA GLY A 111 -1.18 7.05 2.21
C GLY A 111 -0.85 6.67 3.65
N LEU A 112 -1.59 7.24 4.59
CA LEU A 112 -1.52 6.91 6.00
C LEU A 112 -2.90 7.04 6.64
N GLY A 113 -3.43 5.92 7.15
CA GLY A 113 -4.71 5.79 7.85
C GLY A 113 -4.76 6.46 9.23
N THR A 114 -4.45 7.76 9.30
CA THR A 114 -4.82 8.64 10.42
C THR A 114 -6.23 9.20 10.20
N TYR A 115 -6.71 10.03 11.13
CA TYR A 115 -7.95 10.80 10.94
C TYR A 115 -7.69 12.31 11.10
N PRO A 116 -7.75 13.12 10.02
CA PRO A 116 -7.98 12.72 8.61
C PRO A 116 -6.88 11.80 8.06
N ALA A 117 -7.19 11.03 7.02
CA ALA A 117 -6.19 10.18 6.38
C ALA A 117 -5.33 11.02 5.42
N PHE A 118 -4.01 10.80 5.43
CA PHE A 118 -3.12 11.45 4.47
C PHE A 118 -3.08 10.63 3.18
N VAL A 119 -3.21 11.30 2.04
CA VAL A 119 -3.13 10.68 0.71
C VAL A 119 -2.21 11.51 -0.16
N SER A 120 -1.20 10.88 -0.76
CA SER A 120 -0.29 11.58 -1.66
C SER A 120 -0.99 11.97 -2.97
N ASP A 121 -0.86 13.24 -3.34
CA ASP A 121 -1.38 13.79 -4.60
C ASP A 121 -0.36 13.77 -5.74
N GLN A 122 0.76 13.07 -5.55
CA GLN A 122 1.79 12.89 -6.57
C GLN A 122 1.42 11.79 -7.60
N TYR A 123 0.34 11.05 -7.33
CA TYR A 123 -0.14 9.96 -8.17
C TYR A 123 -1.35 10.36 -9.00
N GLU A 124 -1.57 9.63 -10.09
CA GLU A 124 -2.73 9.82 -10.98
C GLU A 124 -4.06 9.62 -10.23
N LEU A 125 -5.12 10.26 -10.73
CA LEU A 125 -6.42 10.32 -10.05
C LEU A 125 -6.99 8.94 -9.66
N ARG A 126 -6.83 7.92 -10.51
CA ARG A 126 -7.28 6.55 -10.19
C ARG A 126 -6.51 5.96 -9.01
N GLN A 127 -5.18 6.14 -8.98
CA GLN A 127 -4.38 5.65 -7.86
C GLN A 127 -4.71 6.42 -6.58
N LEU A 128 -4.90 7.73 -6.69
CA LEU A 128 -5.34 8.58 -5.58
C LEU A 128 -6.66 8.09 -4.99
N THR A 129 -7.69 7.82 -5.80
CA THR A 129 -8.99 7.35 -5.28
C THR A 129 -8.91 5.95 -4.68
N ARG A 130 -8.05 5.07 -5.20
CA ARG A 130 -7.78 3.75 -4.62
C ARG A 130 -7.08 3.86 -3.27
N THR A 131 -6.04 4.67 -3.17
CA THR A 131 -5.35 4.93 -1.91
C THR A 131 -6.29 5.59 -0.89
N ALA A 132 -7.09 6.57 -1.29
CA ALA A 132 -8.09 7.17 -0.42
C ALA A 132 -9.10 6.15 0.13
N ALA A 133 -9.60 5.25 -0.73
CA ALA A 133 -10.48 4.17 -0.31
C ALA A 133 -9.78 3.17 0.63
N HIS A 134 -8.53 2.82 0.35
CA HIS A 134 -7.67 1.95 1.18
C HIS A 134 -7.51 2.52 2.60
N GLU A 135 -7.10 3.78 2.72
CA GLU A 135 -6.92 4.41 4.04
C GLU A 135 -8.26 4.58 4.78
N TRP A 136 -9.35 4.85 4.06
CA TRP A 136 -10.68 4.89 4.67
C TRP A 136 -11.10 3.52 5.22
N LEU A 137 -10.75 2.41 4.55
CA LEU A 137 -11.02 1.06 5.04
C LEU A 137 -10.27 0.73 6.33
N HIS A 138 -9.02 1.18 6.49
CA HIS A 138 -8.31 1.05 7.77
C HIS A 138 -9.01 1.83 8.88
N ASN A 139 -9.41 3.08 8.61
CA ASN A 139 -10.18 3.89 9.56
C ASN A 139 -11.56 3.28 9.86
N TYR A 140 -12.18 2.57 8.92
CA TYR A 140 -13.40 1.82 9.15
C TYR A 140 -13.13 0.60 10.04
N TRP A 141 -12.19 -0.26 9.66
CA TRP A 141 -11.91 -1.52 10.36
C TRP A 141 -11.24 -1.36 11.72
N ILE A 142 -10.65 -0.21 12.07
CA ILE A 142 -10.16 0.04 13.45
C ILE A 142 -11.29 -0.14 14.50
N PHE A 143 -12.54 0.11 14.10
CA PHE A 143 -13.71 -0.10 14.95
C PHE A 143 -14.17 -1.57 14.99
N HIS A 144 -13.62 -2.43 14.14
CA HIS A 144 -13.99 -3.83 13.95
C HIS A 144 -12.87 -4.80 14.40
N PRO A 145 -13.20 -6.09 14.63
CA PRO A 145 -12.20 -7.11 14.93
C PRO A 145 -10.98 -7.12 14.00
N LEU A 146 -11.19 -7.05 12.68
CA LEU A 146 -10.10 -7.16 11.70
C LEU A 146 -9.02 -6.06 11.88
N GLY A 147 -9.43 -4.81 12.11
CA GLY A 147 -8.49 -3.71 12.33
C GLY A 147 -7.84 -3.75 13.71
N ARG A 148 -8.58 -4.17 14.75
CA ARG A 148 -8.01 -4.29 16.12
C ARG A 148 -6.96 -5.37 16.23
N SER A 149 -7.09 -6.44 15.44
CA SER A 149 -6.15 -7.57 15.42
C SER A 149 -5.07 -7.48 14.35
N MET A 150 -5.01 -6.37 13.61
CA MET A 150 -4.03 -6.15 12.52
C MET A 150 -2.59 -6.41 12.95
N TRP A 151 -2.23 -6.02 14.16
CA TRP A 151 -0.87 -6.12 14.69
C TRP A 151 -0.61 -7.38 15.53
N ASP A 152 -1.60 -8.29 15.63
CA ASP A 152 -1.49 -9.49 16.47
C ASP A 152 -0.51 -10.52 15.88
N SER A 153 -0.35 -10.54 14.54
CA SER A 153 0.61 -11.41 13.84
C SER A 153 0.97 -10.90 12.44
N SER A 154 2.02 -11.45 11.83
CA SER A 154 2.37 -11.18 10.42
C SER A 154 1.24 -11.55 9.45
N ASP A 155 0.54 -12.64 9.75
CA ASP A 155 -0.57 -13.12 8.92
C ASP A 155 -1.76 -12.17 9.02
N MET A 156 -2.07 -11.65 10.22
CA MET A 156 -3.14 -10.68 10.39
C MET A 156 -2.81 -9.33 9.74
N TYR A 157 -1.55 -8.89 9.81
CA TYR A 157 -1.12 -7.71 9.09
C TYR A 157 -1.30 -7.88 7.58
N THR A 158 -0.80 -9.00 7.04
CA THR A 158 -0.93 -9.35 5.61
C THR A 158 -2.40 -9.45 5.18
N LEU A 159 -3.25 -10.09 6.00
CA LEU A 159 -4.69 -10.22 5.76
C LEU A 159 -5.38 -8.86 5.73
N ASN A 160 -5.07 -7.98 6.68
CA ASN A 160 -5.67 -6.65 6.77
C ASN A 160 -5.29 -5.76 5.58
N GLU A 161 -3.98 -5.63 5.29
CA GLU A 161 -3.49 -4.85 4.14
C GLU A 161 -4.04 -5.37 2.82
N THR A 162 -4.07 -6.69 2.64
CA THR A 162 -4.57 -7.30 1.40
C THR A 162 -6.08 -7.11 1.25
N ALA A 163 -6.85 -7.23 2.33
CA ALA A 163 -8.27 -6.94 2.28
C ALA A 163 -8.52 -5.46 1.95
N ALA A 164 -7.69 -4.55 2.49
CA ALA A 164 -7.74 -3.12 2.19
C ALA A 164 -7.39 -2.84 0.72
N ASP A 165 -6.39 -3.52 0.16
CA ASP A 165 -6.03 -3.42 -1.26
C ASP A 165 -7.19 -3.88 -2.16
N ILE A 166 -7.74 -5.08 -1.94
CA ILE A 166 -8.79 -5.66 -2.78
C ILE A 166 -10.04 -4.76 -2.76
N ALA A 167 -10.55 -4.46 -1.56
CA ALA A 167 -11.73 -3.64 -1.41
C ALA A 167 -11.49 -2.17 -1.81
N GLY A 168 -10.33 -1.62 -1.46
CA GLY A 168 -9.93 -0.26 -1.78
C GLY A 168 -9.77 -0.05 -3.28
N ASN A 169 -9.22 -1.03 -4.00
CA ASN A 169 -9.15 -1.00 -5.46
C ASN A 169 -10.54 -0.95 -6.11
N GLU A 170 -11.49 -1.78 -5.65
CA GLU A 170 -12.85 -1.79 -6.17
C GLU A 170 -13.64 -0.52 -5.84
N LEU A 171 -13.59 -0.05 -4.59
CA LEU A 171 -14.24 1.19 -4.17
C LEU A 171 -13.62 2.40 -4.88
N GLY A 172 -12.29 2.45 -4.95
CA GLY A 172 -11.53 3.51 -5.60
C GLY A 172 -11.74 3.57 -7.11
N ASP A 173 -11.88 2.43 -7.79
CA ASP A 173 -12.22 2.37 -9.22
C ASP A 173 -13.63 2.89 -9.49
N ARG A 174 -14.61 2.54 -8.64
CA ARG A 174 -15.96 3.10 -8.74
C ARG A 174 -15.97 4.61 -8.50
N ALA A 175 -15.18 5.09 -7.54
CA ALA A 175 -15.02 6.51 -7.28
C ALA A 175 -14.39 7.25 -8.47
N TYR A 176 -13.30 6.70 -9.02
CA TYR A 176 -12.65 7.22 -10.22
C TYR A 176 -13.61 7.31 -11.41
N GLN A 177 -14.42 6.28 -11.65
CA GLN A 177 -15.44 6.29 -12.71
C GLN A 177 -16.50 7.38 -12.49
N ARG A 178 -16.94 7.61 -11.25
CA ARG A 178 -17.89 8.67 -10.91
C ARG A 178 -17.32 10.07 -11.12
N LEU A 179 -16.00 10.24 -10.99
CA LEU A 179 -15.30 11.47 -11.35
C LEU A 179 -15.10 11.64 -12.88
N GLY A 180 -15.61 10.71 -13.70
CA GLY A 180 -15.50 10.73 -15.16
C GLY A 180 -14.29 9.98 -15.71
N GLY A 181 -13.57 9.24 -14.86
CA GLY A 181 -12.43 8.42 -15.23
C GLY A 181 -12.77 7.22 -16.10
N ASN A 182 -11.88 6.88 -17.03
CA ASN A 182 -11.99 5.69 -17.88
C ASN A 182 -11.00 4.61 -17.46
N LEU A 183 -11.51 3.48 -16.94
CA LEU A 183 -10.67 2.37 -16.47
C LEU A 183 -9.81 1.78 -17.60
N LYS A 184 -10.36 1.62 -18.81
CA LYS A 184 -9.64 1.01 -19.95
C LYS A 184 -8.42 1.83 -20.37
N GLU A 185 -8.53 3.15 -20.30
CA GLU A 185 -7.43 4.06 -20.63
C GLU A 185 -6.36 4.07 -19.53
N SER A 186 -6.79 3.95 -18.27
CA SER A 186 -5.88 3.89 -17.13
C SER A 186 -5.13 2.55 -17.00
N ASP A 187 -5.76 1.41 -17.34
CA ASP A 187 -5.12 0.08 -17.28
C ASP A 187 -3.91 -0.02 -18.23
N LEU A 188 -4.00 0.62 -19.40
CA LEU A 188 -2.93 0.64 -20.41
C LEU A 188 -1.74 1.53 -20.05
N ARG A 189 -1.90 2.43 -19.07
CA ARG A 189 -0.85 3.37 -18.67
C ARG A 189 -0.32 3.09 -17.26
N TYR A 190 -1.19 2.75 -16.30
CA TYR A 190 -0.88 2.67 -14.86
C TYR A 190 -1.87 1.75 -14.09
N GLY A 191 -2.28 0.60 -14.65
CA GLY A 191 -3.10 -0.39 -13.94
C GLY A 191 -2.42 -1.03 -12.72
N ASN A 192 -3.07 -2.01 -12.07
CA ASN A 192 -2.47 -2.81 -10.98
C ASN A 192 -1.05 -3.23 -11.38
N THR A 193 -0.03 -3.06 -10.52
CA THR A 193 1.39 -3.30 -10.85
C THR A 193 1.62 -4.68 -11.46
N ALA A 194 0.83 -5.70 -11.06
CA ALA A 194 0.82 -7.03 -11.67
C ALA A 194 0.44 -7.04 -13.17
N VAL A 195 -0.46 -6.16 -13.58
CA VAL A 195 -0.97 -5.99 -14.94
C VAL A 195 -0.14 -4.95 -15.71
N ALA A 196 0.25 -3.85 -15.08
CA ALA A 196 1.01 -2.76 -15.69
C ALA A 196 2.50 -3.08 -15.85
N ALA A 197 3.07 -3.89 -14.96
CA ALA A 197 4.49 -4.26 -14.95
C ALA A 197 4.71 -5.75 -14.63
N PRO A 198 4.18 -6.69 -15.43
CA PRO A 198 4.27 -8.14 -15.17
C PRO A 198 5.72 -8.64 -15.06
N HIS A 199 6.66 -7.99 -15.75
CA HIS A 199 8.09 -8.29 -15.63
C HIS A 199 8.67 -7.93 -14.26
N LEU A 200 8.31 -6.76 -13.71
CA LEU A 200 8.69 -6.35 -12.36
C LEU A 200 8.13 -7.33 -11.33
N THR A 201 6.85 -7.66 -11.46
CA THR A 201 6.13 -8.61 -10.62
C THR A 201 6.85 -9.95 -10.56
N ARG A 202 7.16 -10.49 -11.73
CA ARG A 202 7.86 -11.77 -11.83
C ARG A 202 9.26 -11.71 -11.18
N ILE A 203 10.05 -10.67 -11.47
CA ILE A 203 11.42 -10.54 -10.94
C ILE A 203 11.41 -10.46 -9.41
N LEU A 204 10.56 -9.61 -8.83
CA LEU A 204 10.49 -9.46 -7.37
C LEU A 204 10.04 -10.76 -6.69
N ARG A 205 9.07 -11.49 -7.29
CA ARG A 205 8.60 -12.77 -6.75
C ARG A 205 9.66 -13.86 -6.82
N GLU A 206 10.37 -13.97 -7.94
CA GLU A 206 11.48 -14.92 -8.11
C GLU A 206 12.61 -14.60 -7.14
N THR A 207 12.95 -13.33 -7.00
CA THR A 207 13.94 -12.83 -6.03
C THR A 207 13.55 -13.23 -4.61
N ARG A 208 12.29 -12.98 -4.23
CA ARG A 208 11.78 -13.33 -2.90
C ARG A 208 11.95 -14.81 -2.59
N LYS A 209 11.54 -15.69 -3.51
CA LYS A 209 11.63 -17.15 -3.33
C LYS A 209 13.06 -17.62 -3.16
N GLU A 210 13.99 -17.11 -3.96
CA GLU A 210 15.39 -17.48 -3.85
C GLU A 210 16.02 -16.96 -2.55
N VAL A 211 15.66 -15.75 -2.14
CA VAL A 211 16.10 -15.17 -0.87
C VAL A 211 15.60 -15.99 0.32
N ASP A 212 14.32 -16.36 0.38
CA ASP A 212 13.80 -17.20 1.46
C ASP A 212 14.51 -18.56 1.54
N LYS A 213 14.80 -19.17 0.37
CA LYS A 213 15.56 -20.41 0.31
C LYS A 213 16.97 -20.22 0.91
N LEU A 214 17.71 -19.21 0.47
CA LEU A 214 19.06 -18.93 0.97
C LEU A 214 19.06 -18.62 2.47
N LEU A 215 18.07 -17.87 2.97
CA LEU A 215 17.91 -17.58 4.39
C LEU A 215 17.61 -18.85 5.20
N SER A 216 16.79 -19.77 4.67
CA SER A 216 16.53 -21.08 5.31
C SER A 216 17.78 -21.96 5.44
N GLU A 217 18.76 -21.74 4.56
CA GLU A 217 20.07 -22.40 4.57
C GLU A 217 21.11 -21.63 5.43
N ASN A 218 20.69 -20.57 6.14
CA ASN A 218 21.54 -19.61 6.87
C ASN A 218 22.56 -18.87 5.98
N ASN A 219 22.35 -18.80 4.67
CA ASN A 219 23.20 -18.06 3.74
C ASN A 219 22.74 -16.60 3.58
N ILE A 220 22.97 -15.79 4.61
CA ILE A 220 22.55 -14.37 4.65
C ILE A 220 23.27 -13.55 3.58
N ASP A 221 24.59 -13.70 3.45
CA ASP A 221 25.39 -12.90 2.52
C ASP A 221 25.01 -13.17 1.07
N GLY A 222 24.77 -14.44 0.71
CA GLY A 222 24.29 -14.82 -0.62
C GLY A 222 22.88 -14.30 -0.91
N ALA A 223 21.99 -14.32 0.10
CA ALA A 223 20.65 -13.74 -0.04
C ALA A 223 20.73 -12.23 -0.34
N GLU A 224 21.61 -11.50 0.35
CA GLU A 224 21.82 -10.07 0.12
C GLU A 224 22.52 -9.76 -1.20
N GLU A 225 23.40 -10.65 -1.68
CA GLU A 225 23.98 -10.56 -3.02
C GLU A 225 22.90 -10.65 -4.10
N VAL A 226 22.03 -11.66 -4.02
CA VAL A 226 20.89 -11.80 -4.96
C VAL A 226 20.02 -10.55 -4.97
N MET A 227 19.70 -9.99 -3.80
CA MET A 227 18.89 -8.76 -3.73
C MET A 227 19.58 -7.55 -4.35
N ARG A 228 20.88 -7.36 -4.12
CA ARG A 228 21.68 -6.29 -4.75
C ARG A 228 21.73 -6.43 -6.27
N ASP A 229 21.96 -7.65 -6.76
CA ASP A 229 22.04 -7.92 -8.19
C ASP A 229 20.70 -7.65 -8.89
N GLN A 230 19.59 -8.09 -8.28
CA GLN A 230 18.26 -7.84 -8.82
C GLN A 230 17.86 -6.36 -8.74
N HIS A 231 18.29 -5.65 -7.69
CA HIS A 231 18.14 -4.19 -7.64
C HIS A 231 18.83 -3.52 -8.82
N TRP A 232 20.06 -3.94 -9.15
CA TRP A 232 20.80 -3.39 -10.28
C TRP A 232 20.15 -3.71 -11.62
N ASN A 233 19.69 -4.96 -11.80
CA ASN A 233 18.95 -5.40 -12.97
C ASN A 233 17.68 -4.55 -13.19
N LEU A 234 16.88 -4.36 -12.15
CA LEU A 234 15.66 -3.54 -12.21
C LEU A 234 15.98 -2.08 -12.50
N ARG A 235 17.03 -1.52 -11.88
CA ARG A 235 17.47 -0.16 -12.14
C ARG A 235 17.90 0.05 -13.60
N LEU A 236 18.64 -0.90 -14.17
CA LEU A 236 19.03 -0.88 -15.59
C LEU A 236 17.83 -1.03 -16.52
N GLY A 237 16.78 -1.75 -16.09
CA GLY A 237 15.49 -1.87 -16.77
C GLY A 237 14.58 -0.65 -16.66
N GLY A 238 15.01 0.43 -15.98
CA GLY A 238 14.25 1.67 -15.83
C GLY A 238 13.32 1.71 -14.62
N TYR A 239 13.37 0.72 -13.72
CA TYR A 239 12.59 0.74 -12.49
C TYR A 239 13.27 1.59 -11.40
N GLY A 240 12.53 2.55 -10.84
CA GLY A 240 13.01 3.50 -9.84
C GLY A 240 13.03 2.96 -8.40
N ILE A 241 13.32 1.69 -8.17
CA ILE A 241 13.38 1.13 -6.80
C ILE A 241 14.66 1.62 -6.12
N ARG A 242 14.54 2.18 -4.91
CA ARG A 242 15.68 2.76 -4.19
C ARG A 242 16.63 1.70 -3.61
N LYS A 243 16.07 0.68 -2.97
CA LYS A 243 16.81 -0.37 -2.23
C LYS A 243 15.97 -1.64 -2.21
N ILE A 244 16.62 -2.79 -2.37
CA ILE A 244 16.01 -4.12 -2.17
C ILE A 244 16.84 -4.84 -1.11
N ASN A 245 16.20 -5.16 0.01
CA ASN A 245 16.75 -5.90 1.14
C ASN A 245 15.61 -6.63 1.87
N GLN A 246 15.90 -7.28 3.00
CA GLN A 246 14.90 -7.97 3.80
C GLN A 246 13.80 -7.01 4.27
N ALA A 247 14.13 -5.81 4.73
CA ALA A 247 13.14 -4.80 5.12
C ALA A 247 12.21 -4.39 3.97
N TYR A 248 12.72 -4.25 2.74
CA TYR A 248 11.92 -4.04 1.54
C TYR A 248 10.90 -5.16 1.32
N PHE A 249 11.34 -6.41 1.34
CA PHE A 249 10.42 -7.54 1.18
C PHE A 249 9.48 -7.73 2.37
N ALA A 250 9.90 -7.36 3.59
CA ALA A 250 9.08 -7.41 4.79
C ALA A 250 7.96 -6.37 4.78
N PHE A 251 8.17 -5.21 4.14
CA PHE A 251 7.16 -4.16 4.03
C PHE A 251 6.35 -4.27 2.74
N ARG A 252 7.02 -4.20 1.58
CA ARG A 252 6.37 -4.23 0.26
C ARG A 252 5.85 -5.61 -0.13
N GLY A 253 6.27 -6.69 0.56
CA GLY A 253 5.79 -8.06 0.31
C GLY A 253 4.57 -8.48 1.13
N ASN A 254 4.09 -7.67 2.08
CA ASN A 254 2.89 -7.97 2.87
C ASN A 254 1.58 -7.60 2.16
N TYR A 255 1.63 -6.81 1.09
CA TYR A 255 0.51 -6.64 0.19
C TYR A 255 0.37 -7.92 -0.63
N ALA A 256 -0.68 -8.72 -0.50
CA ALA A 256 -0.71 -10.00 -1.21
C ALA A 256 -0.90 -9.88 -2.73
N ASP A 257 -1.31 -8.70 -3.20
CA ASP A 257 -1.29 -8.32 -4.62
C ASP A 257 0.07 -7.74 -5.07
N SER A 258 1.02 -7.59 -4.16
CA SER A 258 2.36 -7.14 -4.50
C SER A 258 3.14 -8.21 -5.25
N PRO A 259 3.89 -7.80 -6.29
CA PRO A 259 5.05 -8.51 -6.84
C PRO A 259 5.86 -9.39 -5.87
N ALA A 260 5.99 -8.96 -4.63
CA ALA A 260 6.88 -9.55 -3.63
C ALA A 260 6.20 -10.58 -2.72
N SER A 261 4.88 -10.74 -2.75
CA SER A 261 4.19 -11.67 -1.84
C SER A 261 4.27 -13.13 -2.31
N ILE A 262 4.44 -14.03 -1.34
CA ILE A 262 4.34 -15.48 -1.50
C ILE A 262 3.29 -16.10 -0.57
N SER A 263 2.53 -15.27 0.15
CA SER A 263 1.52 -15.73 1.10
C SER A 263 0.29 -16.29 0.37
N PRO A 264 -0.30 -17.41 0.83
CA PRO A 264 -1.56 -17.91 0.27
C PRO A 264 -2.73 -16.95 0.51
N ILE A 265 -2.62 -16.06 1.51
CA ILE A 265 -3.67 -15.11 1.94
C ILE A 265 -4.25 -14.30 0.78
N GLY A 266 -3.44 -13.91 -0.21
CA GLY A 266 -3.94 -13.17 -1.37
C GLY A 266 -4.89 -13.97 -2.25
N VAL A 267 -4.55 -15.23 -2.49
CA VAL A 267 -5.41 -16.14 -3.26
C VAL A 267 -6.67 -16.44 -2.46
N GLU A 268 -6.52 -16.77 -1.18
CA GLU A 268 -7.62 -17.04 -0.26
C GLU A 268 -8.60 -15.86 -0.14
N LEU A 269 -8.10 -14.61 -0.05
CA LEU A 269 -8.95 -13.42 0.00
C LEU A 269 -9.66 -13.12 -1.31
N ASN A 270 -9.01 -13.39 -2.45
CA ASN A 270 -9.66 -13.26 -3.75
C ASN A 270 -10.79 -14.29 -3.90
N GLU A 271 -10.53 -15.55 -3.55
CA GLU A 271 -11.56 -16.61 -3.52
C GLU A 271 -12.70 -16.21 -2.56
N TYR A 272 -12.35 -15.71 -1.36
CA TYR A 272 -13.35 -15.22 -0.41
C TYR A 272 -14.18 -14.07 -0.98
N ARG A 273 -13.52 -13.10 -1.64
CA ARG A 273 -14.17 -11.96 -2.28
C ARG A 273 -15.16 -12.41 -3.36
N GLU A 274 -14.82 -13.42 -4.15
CA GLU A 274 -15.67 -13.96 -5.23
C GLU A 274 -16.99 -14.58 -4.72
N THR A 275 -17.06 -14.99 -3.45
CA THR A 275 -18.31 -15.49 -2.84
C THR A 275 -19.36 -14.41 -2.59
N PHE A 276 -19.00 -13.13 -2.66
CA PHE A 276 -19.90 -12.01 -2.37
C PHE A 276 -20.35 -11.27 -3.64
N PRO A 277 -21.66 -11.02 -3.79
CA PRO A 277 -22.19 -10.20 -4.90
C PRO A 277 -21.65 -8.77 -4.92
N THR A 278 -21.40 -8.18 -3.75
CA THR A 278 -20.98 -6.79 -3.61
C THR A 278 -19.71 -6.66 -2.76
N VAL A 279 -18.92 -5.62 -3.02
CA VAL A 279 -17.71 -5.35 -2.22
C VAL A 279 -18.09 -4.93 -0.80
N GLY A 280 -19.23 -4.25 -0.64
CA GLY A 280 -19.78 -3.91 0.67
C GLY A 280 -20.08 -5.12 1.56
N GLU A 281 -20.63 -6.19 0.99
CA GLU A 281 -20.87 -7.45 1.73
C GLU A 281 -19.56 -8.12 2.14
N PHE A 282 -18.58 -8.17 1.22
CA PHE A 282 -17.23 -8.65 1.53
C PHE A 282 -16.59 -7.86 2.69
N ILE A 283 -16.59 -6.53 2.61
CA ILE A 283 -16.00 -5.64 3.62
C ILE A 283 -16.63 -5.86 5.01
N LYS A 284 -17.96 -6.04 5.07
CA LYS A 284 -18.67 -6.31 6.33
C LYS A 284 -18.34 -7.69 6.88
N SER A 285 -18.23 -8.69 6.01
CA SER A 285 -17.93 -10.05 6.43
C SER A 285 -16.51 -10.16 6.99
N ILE A 286 -15.52 -9.69 6.21
CA ILE A 286 -14.10 -9.77 6.60
C ILE A 286 -13.80 -8.94 7.85
N ALA A 287 -14.54 -7.85 8.09
CA ALA A 287 -14.41 -7.03 9.31
C ALA A 287 -14.55 -7.84 10.62
N THR A 288 -15.23 -9.00 10.59
CA THR A 288 -15.48 -9.83 11.78
C THR A 288 -14.33 -10.75 12.18
N VAL A 289 -13.30 -10.88 11.32
CA VAL A 289 -12.15 -11.76 11.55
C VAL A 289 -11.27 -11.23 12.69
N LYS A 290 -10.89 -12.12 13.62
CA LYS A 290 -10.01 -11.82 14.76
C LYS A 290 -8.63 -12.45 14.65
N ASN A 291 -8.50 -13.51 13.86
CA ASN A 291 -7.25 -14.22 13.64
C ASN A 291 -7.33 -15.00 12.32
N TYR A 292 -6.17 -15.40 11.81
CA TYR A 292 -6.07 -16.05 10.51
C TYR A 292 -6.82 -17.39 10.44
N LEU A 293 -6.79 -18.20 11.50
CA LEU A 293 -7.55 -19.46 11.56
C LEU A 293 -9.06 -19.24 11.41
N GLN A 294 -9.61 -18.20 12.04
CA GLN A 294 -11.02 -17.85 11.87
C GLN A 294 -11.33 -17.50 10.42
N PHE A 295 -10.46 -16.75 9.75
CA PHE A 295 -10.62 -16.44 8.33
C PHE A 295 -10.63 -17.71 7.47
N GLN A 296 -9.71 -18.64 7.70
CA GLN A 296 -9.67 -19.90 6.96
C GLN A 296 -10.98 -20.70 7.11
N LEU A 297 -11.53 -20.80 8.34
CA LEU A 297 -12.82 -21.45 8.58
C LEU A 297 -13.99 -20.73 7.89
N MET A 298 -13.94 -19.39 7.83
CA MET A 298 -14.96 -18.59 7.12
C MET A 298 -14.88 -18.78 5.60
N LEU A 299 -13.67 -18.92 5.05
CA LEU A 299 -13.45 -19.22 3.63
C LEU A 299 -13.98 -20.61 3.29
N GLU A 300 -13.60 -21.64 4.05
CA GLU A 300 -14.10 -23.01 3.85
C GLU A 300 -15.63 -23.04 3.85
N SER A 301 -16.27 -22.41 4.82
CA SER A 301 -17.74 -22.35 4.90
C SER A 301 -18.41 -21.55 3.78
N ALA A 302 -17.70 -20.66 3.10
CA ALA A 302 -18.25 -19.86 2.01
C ALA A 302 -18.13 -20.56 0.64
N LEU A 303 -17.24 -21.55 0.54
CA LEU A 303 -17.02 -22.36 -0.67
C LEU A 303 -17.86 -23.65 -0.71
N ASP A 304 -18.41 -24.07 0.44
CA ASP A 304 -19.35 -25.19 0.59
C ASP A 304 -20.80 -24.82 0.20
#